data_AF-A0A2D4K5D4-F1
#
_entry.id   AF-A0A2D4K5D4-F1
#
_cell.length_a   1.000
_cell.length_b   1.000
_cell.length_c   1.000
_cell.angle_alpha   90.00
_cell.angle_beta   90.00
_cell.angle_gamma   90.00
#
_symmetry.space_group_name_H-M   'P 1'
#
loop_
_entity.id
_entity.type
_entity.pdbx_description
1 polymer ?
#
loop_
_entity_poly.entity_id
_entity_poly.type
_entity_poly.pdbx_seq_one_letter_code
_entity_poly.pdbx_strand_id
1 'polypeptide(L)'
;PQWDPANAQHMTLLHQYHQLCLEALRKAAVKLVNYNAVTNVWQENTETPAFFLARLIEAYKVNTGINIEDPQNCVLLIEKFITQSTPYIRAKLQKTEGALGKNVSEIVEIAQKVYRNRDKEGERKL
;
A
#
# COMPACT_ATOMS: atom_id res chain seq x y z
N PRO A 1 26.77 31.28 10.08
CA PRO A 1 26.39 32.69 10.33
C PRO A 1 26.66 33.08 11.79
N GLN A 2 27.13 34.29 12.08
CA GLN A 2 27.28 34.79 13.46
C GLN A 2 26.00 35.52 13.88
N TRP A 3 24.96 34.76 14.22
CA TRP A 3 23.70 35.35 14.67
C TRP A 3 23.75 35.59 16.17
N ASP A 4 23.32 36.78 16.57
CA ASP A 4 23.25 37.21 17.97
C ASP A 4 21.80 37.05 18.49
N PRO A 5 21.54 36.14 19.43
CA PRO A 5 20.21 35.94 20.00
C PRO A 5 19.65 37.16 20.76
N ALA A 6 20.50 38.08 21.22
CA ALA A 6 20.07 39.31 21.87
C ALA A 6 19.53 40.35 20.87
N ASN A 7 19.79 40.17 19.58
CA ASN A 7 19.31 41.05 18.52
C ASN A 7 18.00 40.52 17.92
N ALA A 8 16.92 41.30 18.05
CA ALA A 8 15.59 40.92 17.56
C ALA A 8 15.53 40.62 16.05
N GLN A 9 16.33 41.31 15.23
CA GLN A 9 16.40 41.05 13.79
C GLN A 9 17.09 39.72 13.49
N HIS A 10 18.17 39.42 14.20
CA HIS A 10 18.86 38.14 14.09
C HIS A 10 17.99 36.98 14.57
N MET A 11 17.21 37.16 15.64
CA MET A 11 16.22 36.17 16.10
C MET A 11 15.14 35.90 15.06
N THR A 12 14.67 36.94 14.36
CA THR A 12 13.69 36.79 13.27
C THR A 12 14.28 35.99 12.11
N LEU A 13 15.51 36.28 11.71
CA LEU A 13 16.23 35.53 10.67
C LEU A 13 16.47 34.06 11.08
N LEU A 14 16.80 33.82 12.35
CA LEU A 14 16.95 32.47 12.90
C LEU A 14 15.66 31.65 12.81
N HIS A 15 14.53 32.26 13.17
CA HIS A 15 13.22 31.62 13.04
C HIS A 15 12.90 31.29 11.59
N GLN A 16 13.11 32.23 10.66
CA GLN A 16 12.86 32.00 9.23
C GLN A 16 13.75 30.89 8.67
N TYR A 17 15.04 30.88 9.02
CA TYR A 17 15.96 29.84 8.61
C TYR A 17 15.57 28.47 9.14
N HIS A 18 15.16 28.38 10.41
CA HIS A 18 14.68 27.13 10.99
C HIS A 18 13.43 26.62 10.26
N GLN A 19 12.46 27.49 9.95
CA GLN A 19 11.29 27.11 9.16
C GLN A 19 11.67 26.62 7.76
N LEU A 20 12.57 27.33 7.07
CA LEU A 20 13.07 26.92 5.76
C LEU A 20 13.78 25.56 5.81
N CYS A 21 14.60 25.31 6.83
CA CYS A 21 15.24 24.01 7.03
C CYS A 21 14.21 22.91 7.29
N LEU A 22 13.19 23.14 8.11
CA LEU A 22 12.12 22.18 8.36
C LEU A 22 11.30 21.90 7.11
N GLU A 23 10.96 22.91 6.32
CA GLU A 23 10.27 22.75 5.05
C GLU A 23 11.13 22.02 4.03
N ALA A 24 12.41 22.38 3.91
CA ALA A 24 13.36 21.72 3.04
C ALA A 24 13.53 20.26 3.44
N LEU A 25 13.62 19.94 4.74
CA LEU A 25 13.66 18.57 5.25
C LEU A 25 12.36 17.82 5.01
N ARG A 26 11.18 18.45 5.14
CA ARG A 26 9.90 17.82 4.82
C ARG A 26 9.76 17.54 3.31
N LYS A 27 10.26 18.44 2.47
CA LYS A 27 10.27 18.29 1.00
C LYS A 27 11.33 17.28 0.54
N ALA A 28 12.50 17.27 1.18
CA ALA A 28 13.63 16.39 0.89
C ALA A 28 13.53 15.04 1.59
N ALA A 29 12.66 14.90 2.60
CA ALA A 29 12.14 13.63 3.06
C ALA A 29 11.31 13.05 1.93
N VAL A 30 12.00 12.51 0.93
CA VAL A 30 11.52 11.36 0.20
C VAL A 30 11.05 10.43 1.29
N LYS A 31 9.72 10.26 1.41
CA LYS A 31 9.11 9.24 2.25
C LYS A 31 9.79 7.96 1.79
N LEU A 32 10.84 7.53 2.51
CA LEU A 32 11.75 6.46 2.10
C LEU A 32 10.84 5.33 1.71
N VAL A 33 10.73 5.08 0.40
CA VAL A 33 9.61 4.29 -0.12
C VAL A 33 9.82 2.89 0.43
N ASN A 34 9.15 2.58 1.53
CA ASN A 34 9.38 1.34 2.26
C ASN A 34 8.48 0.30 1.62
N TYR A 35 8.84 -0.08 0.40
CA TYR A 35 8.17 -1.14 -0.33
C TYR A 35 8.25 -2.47 0.41
N ASN A 36 9.27 -2.68 1.27
CA ASN A 36 9.37 -3.89 2.09
C ASN A 36 8.15 -4.06 3.00
N ALA A 37 7.60 -2.97 3.54
CA ALA A 37 6.39 -3.03 4.35
C ALA A 37 5.18 -3.53 3.55
N VAL A 38 5.05 -3.12 2.28
CA VAL A 38 4.00 -3.58 1.38
C VAL A 38 4.20 -5.06 0.99
N THR A 39 5.42 -5.46 0.63
CA THR A 39 5.73 -6.85 0.24
C THR A 39 5.59 -7.86 1.37
N ASN A 40 5.52 -7.39 2.62
CA ASN A 40 5.31 -8.24 3.79
C ASN A 40 3.84 -8.38 4.20
N VAL A 41 2.90 -7.71 3.51
CA VAL A 41 1.46 -7.89 3.74
C VAL A 41 0.95 -9.11 2.97
N TRP A 42 0.89 -10.26 3.62
CA TRP A 42 0.29 -11.47 3.04
C TRP A 42 -1.13 -11.66 3.55
N GLN A 43 -1.98 -12.23 2.70
CA GLN A 43 -3.32 -12.65 3.11
C GLN A 43 -3.22 -13.85 4.04
N GLU A 44 -3.86 -13.77 5.20
CA GLU A 44 -3.96 -14.91 6.13
C GLU A 44 -5.02 -15.91 5.65
N ASN A 45 -4.87 -17.20 5.98
CA ASN A 45 -5.80 -18.25 5.52
C ASN A 45 -7.26 -18.02 5.94
N THR A 46 -7.47 -17.40 7.11
CA THR A 46 -8.78 -17.07 7.66
C THR A 46 -9.25 -15.67 7.27
N GLU A 47 -8.37 -14.83 6.72
CA GLU A 47 -8.67 -13.46 6.36
C GLU A 47 -9.47 -13.38 5.06
N THR A 48 -10.55 -12.60 5.07
CA THR A 48 -11.34 -12.42 3.86
C THR A 48 -10.56 -11.57 2.84
N PRO A 49 -10.75 -11.81 1.54
CA PRO A 49 -10.14 -10.98 0.49
C PRO A 49 -10.36 -9.47 0.66
N ALA A 50 -11.52 -9.05 1.17
CA ALA A 50 -11.81 -7.64 1.43
C ALA A 50 -10.97 -7.04 2.57
N PHE A 51 -10.79 -7.78 3.68
CA PHE A 51 -9.94 -7.32 4.78
C PHE A 51 -8.46 -7.25 4.38
N PHE A 52 -8.00 -8.25 3.63
CA PHE A 52 -6.66 -8.25 3.06
C PHE A 52 -6.41 -7.05 2.15
N LEU A 53 -7.35 -6.74 1.25
CA LEU A 53 -7.28 -5.54 0.41
C LEU A 53 -7.13 -4.28 1.27
N ALA A 54 -7.95 -4.11 2.31
CA ALA A 54 -7.90 -2.92 3.17
C ALA A 54 -6.53 -2.76 3.84
N ARG A 55 -5.94 -3.85 4.36
CA ARG A 55 -4.58 -3.84 4.91
C ARG A 55 -3.52 -3.49 3.88
N LEU A 56 -3.64 -4.03 2.66
CA LEU A 56 -2.71 -3.74 1.59
C LEU A 56 -2.79 -2.26 1.18
N ILE A 57 -4.02 -1.71 1.08
CA ILE A 57 -4.25 -0.30 0.81
C ILE A 57 -3.59 0.57 1.89
N GLU A 58 -3.80 0.24 3.15
CA GLU A 58 -3.22 0.96 4.28
C GLU A 58 -1.69 0.90 4.27
N ALA A 59 -1.11 -0.26 3.94
CA ALA A 59 0.34 -0.39 3.83
C ALA A 59 0.92 0.52 2.75
N TYR A 60 0.26 0.63 1.59
CA TYR A 60 0.66 1.60 0.55
C TYR A 60 0.56 3.04 1.06
N LYS A 61 -0.57 3.42 1.65
CA LYS A 61 -0.81 4.78 2.20
C LYS A 61 0.22 5.18 3.24
N VAL A 62 0.56 4.28 4.16
CA VAL A 62 1.48 4.55 5.26
C VAL A 62 2.93 4.53 4.79
N ASN A 63 3.34 3.56 3.96
CA ASN A 63 4.75 3.24 3.76
C ASN A 63 5.34 3.70 2.42
N THR A 64 4.50 3.97 1.44
CA THR A 64 4.92 4.40 0.10
C THR A 64 4.28 5.75 -0.19
N GLY A 65 4.96 6.69 -0.84
CA GLY A 65 4.33 7.96 -1.23
C GLY A 65 3.28 7.81 -2.34
N ILE A 66 2.86 6.58 -2.64
CA ILE A 66 2.13 6.21 -3.85
C ILE A 66 0.64 6.23 -3.53
N ASN A 67 -0.09 7.06 -4.26
CA ASN A 67 -1.54 7.04 -4.21
C ASN A 67 -2.07 5.91 -5.09
N ILE A 68 -2.33 4.75 -4.49
CA ILE A 68 -2.91 3.58 -5.17
C ILE A 68 -4.41 3.71 -5.48
N GLU A 69 -5.08 4.75 -4.97
CA GLU A 69 -6.45 5.09 -5.36
C GLU A 69 -6.47 5.86 -6.70
N ASP A 70 -5.31 6.35 -7.16
CA ASP A 70 -5.13 6.86 -8.50
C ASP A 70 -5.27 5.70 -9.52
N PRO A 71 -6.14 5.83 -10.54
CA PRO A 71 -6.26 4.84 -11.62
C PRO A 71 -4.93 4.47 -12.29
N GLN A 72 -3.93 5.37 -12.33
CA GLN A 72 -2.63 5.08 -12.92
C GLN A 72 -1.80 4.10 -12.08
N ASN A 73 -2.02 4.06 -10.76
CA ASN A 73 -1.25 3.23 -9.83
C ASN A 73 -2.02 1.99 -9.37
N CYS A 74 -3.31 1.85 -9.72
CA CYS A 74 -4.16 0.76 -9.26
C CYS A 74 -3.65 -0.63 -9.70
N VAL A 75 -2.92 -0.71 -10.82
CA VAL A 75 -2.30 -1.95 -11.31
C VAL A 75 -1.30 -2.53 -10.29
N LEU A 76 -0.58 -1.69 -9.55
CA LEU A 76 0.35 -2.13 -8.49
C LEU A 76 -0.41 -2.81 -7.34
N LEU A 77 -1.57 -2.24 -6.96
CA LEU A 77 -2.43 -2.81 -5.94
C LEU A 77 -2.97 -4.17 -6.37
N ILE A 78 -3.41 -4.30 -7.62
CA ILE A 78 -3.92 -5.56 -8.18
C ILE A 78 -2.81 -6.62 -8.25
N GLU A 79 -1.62 -6.25 -8.73
CA GLU A 79 -0.47 -7.15 -8.79
C GLU A 79 -0.12 -7.70 -7.40
N LYS A 80 -0.03 -6.81 -6.39
CA LYS A 80 0.24 -7.21 -5.01
C LYS A 80 -0.88 -8.06 -4.42
N PHE A 81 -2.13 -7.69 -4.66
CA PHE A 81 -3.28 -8.47 -4.22
C PHE A 81 -3.22 -9.89 -4.79
N ILE A 82 -2.93 -10.06 -6.08
CA ILE A 82 -2.82 -11.38 -6.73
C ILE A 82 -1.65 -12.17 -6.13
N THR A 83 -0.47 -11.57 -6.04
CA THR A 83 0.76 -12.27 -5.65
C THR A 83 0.83 -12.64 -4.17
N GLN A 84 0.23 -11.80 -3.31
CA GLN A 84 0.24 -11.94 -1.84
C GLN A 84 -1.06 -12.53 -1.28
N SER A 85 -2.04 -12.84 -2.13
CA SER A 85 -3.19 -13.68 -1.77
C SER A 85 -2.76 -15.08 -1.34
N THR A 86 -3.64 -15.77 -0.61
CA THR A 86 -3.46 -17.19 -0.26
C THR A 86 -3.23 -18.06 -1.51
N PRO A 87 -2.53 -19.22 -1.41
CA PRO A 87 -2.12 -19.99 -2.58
C PRO A 87 -3.26 -20.38 -3.53
N TYR A 88 -4.42 -20.74 -2.99
CA TYR A 88 -5.58 -21.16 -3.79
C TYR A 88 -6.28 -19.98 -4.49
N ILE A 89 -6.37 -18.81 -3.84
CA ILE A 89 -6.88 -17.57 -4.44
C ILE A 89 -5.92 -17.08 -5.51
N ARG A 90 -4.63 -16.99 -5.19
CA ARG A 90 -3.57 -16.61 -6.13
C ARG A 90 -3.61 -17.47 -7.40
N ALA A 91 -3.70 -18.79 -7.25
CA ALA A 91 -3.78 -19.71 -8.37
C ALA A 91 -5.02 -19.46 -9.26
N LYS A 92 -6.16 -19.09 -8.67
CA LYS A 92 -7.37 -18.74 -9.45
C LYS A 92 -7.20 -17.40 -10.18
N LEU A 93 -6.67 -16.39 -9.50
CA LEU A 93 -6.50 -15.05 -10.06
C LEU A 93 -5.47 -15.05 -11.19
N GLN A 94 -4.35 -15.77 -11.05
CA GLN A 94 -3.34 -15.90 -12.12
C GLN A 94 -3.87 -16.61 -13.37
N LYS A 95 -4.87 -17.49 -13.24
CA LYS A 95 -5.55 -18.14 -14.37
C LYS A 95 -6.67 -17.30 -14.98
N THR A 96 -7.02 -16.18 -14.37
CA THR A 96 -8.06 -15.29 -14.88
C THR A 96 -7.48 -14.46 -16.03
N GLU A 97 -8.07 -14.58 -17.22
CA GLU A 97 -7.65 -13.81 -18.38
C GLU A 97 -7.76 -12.30 -18.11
N GLY A 98 -6.70 -11.56 -18.45
CA GLY A 98 -6.64 -10.12 -18.26
C GLY A 98 -6.71 -9.66 -16.80
N ALA A 99 -6.32 -10.49 -15.82
CA ALA A 99 -6.46 -10.16 -14.39
C ALA A 99 -5.88 -8.78 -14.00
N LEU A 100 -4.71 -8.40 -14.52
CA LEU A 100 -4.11 -7.09 -14.25
C LEU A 100 -4.84 -5.90 -14.91
N GLY A 101 -5.65 -6.17 -15.94
CA GLY A 101 -6.46 -5.15 -16.62
C GLY A 101 -7.90 -5.04 -16.07
N LYS A 102 -8.27 -5.87 -15.10
CA LYS A 102 -9.55 -5.79 -14.40
C LYS A 102 -9.53 -4.65 -13.39
N ASN A 103 -10.71 -4.19 -12.98
CA ASN A 103 -10.77 -3.27 -11.84
C ASN A 103 -10.64 -4.04 -10.50
N VAL A 104 -10.38 -3.28 -9.43
CA VAL A 104 -10.18 -3.84 -8.08
C VAL A 104 -11.41 -4.64 -7.61
N SER A 105 -12.63 -4.15 -7.89
CA SER A 105 -13.87 -4.84 -7.47
C SER A 105 -13.98 -6.22 -8.12
N GLU A 106 -13.74 -6.31 -9.42
CA GLU A 106 -13.79 -7.60 -10.15
C GLU A 106 -12.82 -8.62 -9.56
N ILE A 107 -11.59 -8.21 -9.27
CA ILE A 107 -10.56 -9.09 -8.70
C ILE A 107 -10.94 -9.56 -7.29
N VAL A 108 -11.45 -8.65 -6.47
CA VAL A 108 -11.90 -8.96 -5.11
C VAL A 108 -13.12 -9.88 -5.14
N GLU A 109 -14.07 -9.67 -6.06
CA GLU A 109 -15.24 -10.54 -6.22
C GLU A 109 -14.84 -11.97 -6.59
N ILE A 110 -13.88 -12.14 -7.52
CA ILE A 110 -13.35 -13.46 -7.88
C ILE A 110 -12.70 -14.10 -6.65
N ALA A 111 -11.84 -13.38 -5.93
CA ALA A 111 -11.19 -13.87 -4.73
C ALA A 111 -12.23 -14.25 -3.64
N GLN A 112 -13.28 -13.45 -3.46
CA GLN A 112 -14.34 -13.68 -2.48
C GLN A 112 -15.17 -14.92 -2.82
N LYS A 113 -15.41 -15.19 -4.10
CA LYS A 113 -16.06 -16.44 -4.54
C LYS A 113 -15.20 -17.66 -4.20
N VAL A 114 -13.90 -17.59 -4.47
CA VAL A 114 -12.96 -18.67 -4.12
C VAL A 114 -12.88 -18.88 -2.61
N TYR A 115 -12.73 -17.80 -1.84
CA TYR A 115 -12.69 -17.85 -0.39
C TYR A 115 -13.95 -18.48 0.20
N ARG A 116 -15.15 -18.13 -0.28
CA ARG A 116 -16.42 -18.70 0.19
C ARG A 116 -16.61 -20.19 -0.16
N ASN A 117 -16.00 -20.64 -1.25
CA ASN A 117 -16.14 -22.02 -1.71
C ASN A 117 -15.04 -22.95 -1.18
N ARG A 118 -14.08 -22.44 -0.40
CA ARG A 118 -12.90 -23.19 0.04
C ARG A 118 -13.23 -24.48 0.81
N ASP A 119 -14.28 -24.46 1.63
CA ASP A 119 -14.67 -25.62 2.44
C ASP A 119 -15.38 -26.69 1.58
N LYS A 120 -16.18 -26.26 0.60
CA LYS A 120 -16.89 -27.14 -0.34
C LYS A 120 -15.95 -27.90 -1.29
N GLU A 121 -14.75 -27.35 -1.52
CA GLU A 121 -13.76 -27.93 -2.41
C GLU A 121 -12.75 -28.81 -1.65
N GLY A 122 -12.63 -28.64 -0.33
CA GLY A 122 -11.91 -29.55 0.57
C GLY A 122 -12.63 -30.89 0.73
N GLU A 123 -13.96 -30.89 0.82
CA GLU A 123 -14.78 -32.11 0.92
C GLU A 123 -14.79 -32.97 -0.35
N ARG A 124 -14.52 -32.40 -1.53
CA ARG A 124 -14.39 -33.16 -2.79
C ARG A 124 -13.06 -33.88 -2.96
N LYS A 125 -12.10 -33.64 -2.06
CA LYS A 125 -10.75 -34.24 -2.08
C LYS A 125 -10.51 -35.23 -0.94
N LEU A 126 -11.54 -35.54 -0.15
CA LEU A 126 -11.60 -36.66 0.79
C LEU A 126 -12.39 -37.81 0.16
#